data_AF-A0A0G1EAI2-F1
#
_entry.id   AF-A0A0G1EAI2-F1
#
_cell.length_a   1.000
_cell.length_b   1.000
_cell.length_c   1.000
_cell.angle_alpha   90.00
_cell.angle_beta   90.00
_cell.angle_gamma   90.00
#
_symmetry.space_group_name_H-M   'P 1'
#
loop_
_entity.id
_entity.type
_entity.pdbx_description
1 polymer ?
#
loop_
_entity_poly.entity_id
_entity_poly.type
_entity_poly.pdbx_seq_one_letter_code
_entity_poly.pdbx_strand_id
1 'polypeptide(L)'
;MKTIGEILKNARVSRKLTLTDLSRLTKISLTTLKALEKNQFVKLPSSTYIQGFIKNYAQAVRLDPAKTLAVFKRDYDRHHLKKILPQGLTQPLNQPFLATTAGRNLLAAGIILLILAGYLIFTLLKLFRPPPLIIDQPQEAQELASPVLIKGKTDRDATLTLNNKTVNLEPDGRFTTIYSTQSGTLELNFTATSRRGKTRELVRHGIITP
;
A
#
# COMPACT_ATOMS: atom_id res chain seq x y z
N MET A 1 37.95 15.31 -32.36
CA MET A 1 39.15 14.67 -31.76
C MET A 1 39.24 13.25 -32.29
N LYS A 2 40.42 12.76 -32.65
CA LYS A 2 40.60 11.38 -33.11
C LYS A 2 40.34 10.40 -31.97
N THR A 3 39.73 9.26 -32.31
CA THR A 3 39.48 8.18 -31.34
C THR A 3 40.75 7.37 -31.09
N ILE A 4 40.81 6.66 -29.97
CA ILE A 4 41.94 5.77 -29.66
C ILE A 4 42.18 4.72 -30.76
N GLY A 5 41.12 4.12 -31.32
CA GLY A 5 41.23 3.14 -32.41
C GLY A 5 41.85 3.73 -33.68
N GLU A 6 41.49 4.97 -34.03
CA GLU A 6 42.09 5.68 -35.15
C GLU A 6 43.57 6.01 -34.91
N ILE A 7 43.94 6.40 -33.69
CA ILE A 7 45.33 6.69 -33.32
C ILE A 7 46.19 5.44 -33.46
N LEU A 8 45.72 4.30 -32.92
CA LEU A 8 46.42 3.02 -33.01
C LEU A 8 46.54 2.52 -34.46
N LYS A 9 45.47 2.65 -35.25
CA LYS A 9 45.47 2.27 -36.68
C LYS A 9 46.47 3.12 -37.47
N ASN A 10 46.44 4.44 -37.28
CA ASN A 10 47.34 5.36 -37.99
C ASN A 10 48.80 5.09 -37.64
N ALA A 11 49.12 4.83 -36.38
CA ALA A 11 50.46 4.48 -35.95
C ALA A 11 50.93 3.12 -36.48
N ARG A 12 50.04 2.13 -36.61
CA ARG A 12 50.38 0.85 -37.24
C ARG A 12 50.70 1.03 -38.72
N VAL A 13 49.86 1.77 -39.44
CA VAL A 13 50.03 2.03 -40.88
C VAL A 13 51.30 2.84 -41.14
N SER A 14 51.62 3.85 -40.32
CA SER A 14 52.85 4.62 -40.47
C SER A 14 54.12 3.79 -40.21
N ARG A 15 54.01 2.74 -39.40
CA ARG A 15 55.06 1.73 -39.19
C ARG A 15 55.08 0.63 -40.26
N LYS A 16 54.21 0.70 -41.28
CA LYS A 16 54.06 -0.29 -42.36
C LYS A 16 53.80 -1.72 -41.85
N LEU A 17 53.15 -1.86 -40.70
CA LEU A 17 52.82 -3.16 -40.11
C LEU A 17 51.43 -3.63 -40.56
N THR A 18 51.30 -4.88 -40.97
CA THR A 18 49.98 -5.49 -41.15
C THR A 18 49.38 -5.87 -39.79
N LEU A 19 48.07 -6.12 -39.74
CA LEU A 19 47.43 -6.63 -38.51
C LEU A 19 48.01 -8.00 -38.11
N THR A 20 48.41 -8.83 -39.07
CA THR A 20 49.07 -10.12 -38.86
C THR A 20 50.45 -9.97 -38.23
N ASP A 21 51.25 -8.99 -38.68
CA ASP A 21 52.56 -8.72 -38.10
C ASP A 21 52.42 -8.23 -36.66
N LEU A 22 51.48 -7.30 -36.44
CA LEU A 22 51.21 -6.77 -35.10
C LEU A 22 50.69 -7.86 -34.15
N SER A 23 49.84 -8.77 -34.63
CA SER A 23 49.35 -9.91 -33.87
C SER A 23 50.50 -10.83 -33.45
N ARG A 24 51.45 -11.09 -34.34
CA ARG A 24 52.65 -11.90 -34.03
C ARG A 24 53.54 -11.24 -32.97
N LEU A 25 53.73 -9.92 -33.08
CA LEU A 25 54.57 -9.13 -32.17
C LEU A 25 53.95 -9.00 -30.77
N THR A 26 52.65 -8.77 -30.68
CA THR A 26 51.96 -8.46 -29.42
C THR A 26 51.29 -9.69 -28.78
N LYS A 27 51.19 -10.80 -29.51
CA LYS A 27 50.42 -12.01 -29.14
C LYS A 27 48.91 -11.73 -28.93
N ILE A 28 48.41 -10.61 -29.45
CA ILE A 28 46.99 -10.26 -29.41
C ILE A 28 46.31 -10.82 -30.66
N SER A 29 45.14 -11.44 -30.53
CA SER A 29 44.41 -12.01 -31.66
C SER A 29 44.00 -10.93 -32.68
N LEU A 30 43.93 -11.32 -33.96
CA LEU A 30 43.48 -10.43 -35.05
C LEU A 30 42.09 -9.85 -34.80
N THR A 31 41.19 -10.63 -34.21
CA THR A 31 39.83 -10.20 -33.88
C THR A 31 39.83 -9.06 -32.87
N THR A 32 40.65 -9.18 -31.81
CA THR A 32 40.83 -8.15 -30.79
C THR A 32 41.48 -6.89 -31.36
N LEU A 33 42.54 -7.02 -32.17
CA LEU A 33 43.20 -5.87 -32.81
C LEU A 33 42.24 -5.11 -33.75
N LYS A 34 41.45 -5.83 -34.55
CA LYS A 34 40.41 -5.22 -35.40
C LYS A 34 39.33 -4.51 -34.58
N ALA A 35 38.92 -5.09 -33.45
CA ALA A 35 37.93 -4.48 -32.57
C ALA A 35 38.47 -3.21 -31.89
N LEU A 36 39.75 -3.19 -31.50
CA LEU A 36 40.44 -2.01 -30.96
C LEU A 36 40.50 -0.87 -31.98
N GLU A 37 40.94 -1.14 -33.22
CA GLU A 37 40.98 -0.12 -34.27
C GLU A 37 39.61 0.45 -34.63
N LYS A 38 38.53 -0.33 -34.44
CA LYS A 38 37.13 0.07 -34.69
C LYS A 38 36.42 0.63 -33.46
N ASN A 39 37.11 0.81 -32.33
CA ASN A 39 36.54 1.22 -31.04
C ASN A 39 35.36 0.33 -30.56
N GLN A 40 35.33 -0.94 -30.94
CA GLN A 40 34.28 -1.90 -30.56
C GLN A 40 34.58 -2.54 -29.19
N PHE A 41 34.76 -1.72 -28.16
CA PHE A 41 35.15 -2.19 -26.81
C PHE A 41 34.16 -3.18 -26.19
N VAL A 42 32.89 -3.10 -26.57
CA VAL A 42 31.83 -4.05 -26.13
C VAL A 42 32.12 -5.50 -26.54
N LYS A 43 32.88 -5.72 -27.61
CA LYS A 43 33.24 -7.07 -28.09
C LYS A 43 34.52 -7.60 -27.45
N LEU A 44 35.16 -6.81 -26.59
CA LEU A 44 36.41 -7.17 -25.93
C LEU A 44 36.14 -7.67 -24.50
N PRO A 45 37.10 -8.38 -23.87
CA PRO A 45 37.03 -8.76 -22.46
C PRO A 45 36.97 -7.53 -21.52
N SER A 46 37.10 -7.76 -20.20
CA SER A 46 37.00 -6.67 -19.21
C SER A 46 37.98 -5.51 -19.47
N SER A 47 37.64 -4.31 -18.99
CA SER A 47 38.41 -3.08 -19.20
C SER A 47 39.90 -3.23 -18.87
N THR A 48 40.24 -4.01 -17.84
CA THR A 48 41.62 -4.32 -17.44
C THR A 48 42.42 -4.99 -18.56
N TYR A 49 41.81 -5.94 -19.28
CA TYR A 49 42.46 -6.58 -20.44
C TYR A 49 42.61 -5.61 -21.60
N ILE A 50 41.60 -4.77 -21.85
CA ILE A 50 41.65 -3.75 -22.91
C ILE A 50 42.82 -2.78 -22.69
N GLN A 51 43.02 -2.33 -21.44
CA GLN A 51 44.16 -1.48 -21.08
C GLN A 51 45.50 -2.18 -21.35
N GLY A 52 45.61 -3.47 -21.01
CA GLY A 52 46.80 -4.28 -21.33
C GLY A 52 47.05 -4.38 -22.84
N PHE A 53 46.01 -4.63 -23.64
CA PHE A 53 46.14 -4.70 -25.09
C PHE A 53 46.56 -3.37 -25.71
N ILE A 54 45.98 -2.26 -25.25
CA ILE A 54 46.32 -0.92 -25.73
C ILE A 54 47.77 -0.56 -25.37
N LYS A 55 48.22 -0.91 -24.17
CA LYS A 55 49.62 -0.72 -23.74
C LYS A 55 50.58 -1.49 -24.65
N ASN A 56 50.32 -2.77 -24.88
CA ASN A 56 51.17 -3.63 -25.71
C ASN A 56 51.16 -3.19 -27.19
N TYR A 57 50.00 -2.78 -27.71
CA TYR A 57 49.88 -2.22 -29.05
C TYR A 57 50.72 -0.94 -29.14
N ALA A 58 50.51 0.03 -28.24
CA ALA A 58 51.24 1.30 -28.24
C ALA A 58 52.76 1.09 -28.25
N GLN A 59 53.27 0.19 -27.41
CA GLN A 59 54.69 -0.17 -27.38
C GLN A 59 55.18 -0.73 -28.72
N ALA A 60 54.43 -1.66 -29.33
CA ALA A 60 54.81 -2.26 -30.61
C ALA A 60 54.88 -1.26 -31.78
N VAL A 61 54.08 -0.18 -31.74
CA VAL A 61 54.10 0.89 -32.76
C VAL A 61 54.92 2.12 -32.34
N ARG A 62 55.59 2.06 -31.18
CA ARG A 62 56.40 3.14 -30.58
C ARG A 62 55.60 4.42 -30.30
N LEU A 63 54.37 4.27 -29.82
CA LEU A 63 53.62 5.34 -29.17
C LEU A 63 53.89 5.33 -27.67
N ASP A 64 53.73 6.50 -27.03
CA ASP A 64 53.78 6.63 -25.58
C ASP A 64 52.58 5.90 -24.95
N PRO A 65 52.79 4.82 -24.18
CA PRO A 65 51.70 4.04 -23.61
C PRO A 65 50.86 4.83 -22.60
N ALA A 66 51.47 5.76 -21.84
CA ALA A 66 50.76 6.54 -20.82
C ALA A 66 49.78 7.51 -21.48
N LYS A 67 50.23 8.23 -22.52
CA LYS A 67 49.35 9.13 -23.31
C LYS A 67 48.25 8.35 -24.02
N THR A 68 48.59 7.19 -24.59
CA THR A 68 47.64 6.34 -25.32
C THR A 68 46.55 5.79 -24.39
N LEU A 69 46.91 5.40 -23.17
CA LEU A 69 45.94 4.99 -22.13
C LEU A 69 45.07 6.15 -21.64
N ALA A 70 45.61 7.36 -21.52
CA ALA A 70 44.82 8.53 -21.15
C ALA A 70 43.72 8.83 -22.19
N VAL A 71 44.05 8.72 -23.48
CA VAL A 71 43.07 8.87 -24.57
C VAL A 71 42.03 7.73 -24.54
N PHE A 72 42.46 6.49 -24.27
CA PHE A 72 41.54 5.37 -24.09
C PHE A 72 40.54 5.62 -22.97
N LYS A 73 40.99 6.04 -21.77
CA LYS A 73 40.09 6.29 -20.63
C LYS A 73 39.01 7.31 -20.98
N ARG A 74 39.39 8.43 -21.61
CA ARG A 74 38.46 9.44 -22.11
C ARG A 74 37.41 8.87 -23.07
N ASP A 75 37.83 8.04 -24.02
CA ASP A 75 36.95 7.49 -25.05
C ASP A 75 36.07 6.34 -24.51
N TYR A 76 36.61 5.52 -23.61
CA TYR A 76 35.94 4.40 -22.95
C TYR A 76 34.83 4.89 -22.02
N ASP A 77 35.10 5.86 -21.15
CA ASP A 77 34.12 6.37 -20.17
C ASP A 77 32.91 7.00 -20.87
N ARG A 78 33.12 7.72 -21.98
CA ARG A 78 32.02 8.30 -22.78
C ARG A 78 31.05 7.27 -23.38
N HIS A 79 31.53 6.06 -23.69
CA HIS A 79 30.73 5.03 -24.37
C HIS A 79 30.25 3.92 -23.43
N HIS A 80 30.98 3.64 -22.35
CA HIS A 80 30.63 2.59 -21.39
C HIS A 80 29.68 3.07 -20.29
N LEU A 81 29.73 4.34 -19.86
CA LEU A 81 28.79 4.87 -18.85
C LEU A 81 27.32 4.84 -19.33
N LYS A 82 27.08 4.77 -20.65
CA LYS A 82 25.73 4.58 -21.21
C LYS A 82 25.21 3.13 -21.15
N LYS A 83 26.06 2.13 -20.90
CA LYS A 83 25.69 0.70 -21.07
C LYS A 83 25.89 -0.18 -19.83
N ILE A 84 26.51 0.31 -18.76
CA ILE A 84 26.74 -0.46 -17.52
C ILE A 84 25.69 -0.17 -16.44
N LEU A 85 24.77 0.77 -16.67
CA LEU A 85 23.62 0.93 -15.78
C LEU A 85 22.64 -0.22 -16.07
N PRO A 86 22.40 -1.17 -15.16
CA PRO A 86 21.21 -2.01 -15.25
C PRO A 86 20.02 -1.07 -15.40
N GLN A 87 19.07 -1.41 -16.28
CA GLN A 87 17.91 -0.55 -16.59
C GLN A 87 17.07 -0.17 -15.34
N GLY A 88 17.31 -0.81 -14.19
CA GLY A 88 16.76 -0.45 -12.88
C GLY A 88 17.39 0.78 -12.20
N LEU A 89 18.56 1.27 -12.62
CA LEU A 89 19.22 2.46 -12.06
C LEU A 89 19.07 3.72 -12.94
N THR A 90 18.49 3.58 -14.13
CA THR A 90 18.16 4.71 -15.02
C THR A 90 16.75 5.24 -14.83
N GLN A 91 15.95 4.59 -13.98
CA GLN A 91 14.64 5.12 -13.62
C GLN A 91 14.84 6.33 -12.70
N PRO A 92 14.27 7.50 -13.02
CA PRO A 92 14.35 8.64 -12.13
C PRO A 92 13.79 8.23 -10.76
N LEU A 93 14.55 8.47 -9.69
CA LEU A 93 14.16 8.23 -8.29
C LEU A 93 12.94 9.08 -7.84
N ASN A 94 12.28 9.75 -8.79
CA ASN A 94 11.20 10.70 -8.59
C ASN A 94 9.94 10.33 -9.40
N GLN A 95 9.75 9.04 -9.72
CA GLN A 95 8.42 8.59 -10.14
C GLN A 95 7.54 8.57 -8.88
N PRO A 96 6.42 9.30 -8.84
CA PRO A 96 5.54 9.24 -7.67
C PRO A 96 5.12 7.79 -7.46
N PHE A 97 5.21 7.31 -6.22
CA PHE A 97 4.97 5.90 -5.85
C PHE A 97 3.67 5.35 -6.47
N LEU A 98 2.65 6.21 -6.58
CA LEU A 98 1.32 5.94 -7.16
C LEU A 98 1.29 5.76 -8.69
N ALA A 99 2.34 6.16 -9.42
CA ALA A 99 2.44 6.01 -10.88
C ALA A 99 3.05 4.68 -11.34
N THR A 100 3.49 3.84 -10.39
CA THR A 100 3.94 2.47 -10.69
C THR A 100 2.79 1.47 -10.56
N THR A 101 2.82 0.39 -11.35
CA THR A 101 1.83 -0.71 -11.25
C THR A 101 1.76 -1.29 -9.83
N ALA A 102 2.90 -1.32 -9.13
CA ALA A 102 2.98 -1.74 -7.73
C ALA A 102 2.23 -0.77 -6.79
N GLY A 103 2.42 0.54 -6.94
CA GLY A 103 1.71 1.56 -6.16
C GLY A 103 0.19 1.54 -6.38
N ARG A 104 -0.25 1.34 -7.63
CA ARG A 104 -1.68 1.19 -7.95
C ARG A 104 -2.29 -0.04 -7.29
N ASN A 105 -1.58 -1.17 -7.28
CA ASN A 105 -2.06 -2.39 -6.63
C ASN A 105 -2.10 -2.26 -5.10
N LEU A 106 -1.14 -1.55 -4.50
CA LEU A 106 -1.15 -1.25 -3.06
C LEU A 106 -2.29 -0.31 -2.66
N LEU A 107 -2.57 0.71 -3.45
CA LEU A 107 -3.75 1.55 -3.26
C LEU A 107 -5.05 0.74 -3.33
N ALA A 108 -5.21 -0.09 -4.36
CA ALA A 108 -6.38 -0.94 -4.53
C ALA A 108 -6.54 -1.90 -3.33
N ALA A 109 -5.46 -2.54 -2.89
CA ALA A 109 -5.47 -3.39 -1.70
C ALA A 109 -5.85 -2.61 -0.43
N GLY A 110 -5.34 -1.39 -0.27
CA GLY A 110 -5.69 -0.50 0.84
C GLY A 110 -7.17 -0.11 0.86
N ILE A 111 -7.76 0.19 -0.31
CA ILE A 111 -9.19 0.48 -0.45
C ILE A 111 -10.03 -0.75 -0.10
N ILE A 112 -9.65 -1.93 -0.61
CA ILE A 112 -10.34 -3.19 -0.28
C ILE A 112 -10.28 -3.46 1.23
N LEU A 113 -9.13 -3.25 1.86
CA LEU A 113 -8.96 -3.42 3.30
C LEU A 113 -9.81 -2.41 4.09
N LEU A 114 -9.90 -1.16 3.64
CA LEU A 114 -10.78 -0.15 4.24
C LEU A 114 -12.26 -0.51 4.14
N ILE A 115 -12.71 -1.00 2.98
CA ILE A 115 -14.09 -1.45 2.79
C ILE A 115 -14.38 -2.64 3.72
N LEU A 116 -13.47 -3.61 3.79
CA LEU A 116 -13.60 -4.76 4.68
C LEU A 116 -13.65 -4.34 6.15
N ALA A 117 -12.74 -3.45 6.58
CA ALA A 117 -12.70 -2.91 7.93
C ALA A 117 -13.99 -2.14 8.26
N GLY A 118 -14.46 -1.28 7.34
CA GLY A 118 -15.72 -0.56 7.49
C GLY A 118 -16.92 -1.50 7.62
N TYR A 119 -16.98 -2.56 6.82
CA TYR A 119 -18.02 -3.59 6.91
C TYR A 119 -17.99 -4.33 8.26
N LEU A 120 -16.80 -4.71 8.73
CA LEU A 120 -16.63 -5.36 10.02
C LEU A 120 -17.02 -4.43 11.17
N ILE A 121 -16.58 -3.16 11.15
CA ILE A 121 -16.97 -2.16 12.15
C ILE A 121 -18.48 -1.98 12.15
N PHE A 122 -19.11 -1.80 11.00
CA PHE A 122 -20.56 -1.66 10.89
C PHE A 122 -21.31 -2.88 11.44
N THR A 123 -20.81 -4.08 11.16
CA THR A 123 -21.36 -5.34 11.66
C THR A 123 -21.21 -5.44 13.19
N LEU A 124 -20.04 -5.09 13.72
CA LEU A 124 -19.78 -5.06 15.16
C LEU A 124 -20.67 -4.02 15.87
N LEU A 125 -20.81 -2.81 15.32
CA LEU A 125 -21.65 -1.76 15.88
C LEU A 125 -23.14 -2.16 15.90
N LYS A 126 -23.62 -2.93 14.91
CA LYS A 126 -24.98 -3.49 14.93
C LYS A 126 -25.21 -4.46 16.09
N LEU A 127 -24.21 -5.28 16.44
CA LEU A 127 -24.30 -6.25 17.55
C LEU A 127 -24.42 -5.58 18.92
N PHE A 128 -24.04 -4.31 19.05
CA PHE A 128 -24.06 -3.53 20.28
C PHE A 128 -25.18 -2.48 20.34
N ARG A 129 -26.17 -2.52 19.44
CA ARG A 129 -27.34 -1.63 19.52
C ARG A 129 -28.17 -1.97 20.76
N PRO A 130 -28.63 -0.97 21.54
CA PRO A 130 -29.58 -1.20 22.62
C PRO A 130 -30.92 -1.69 22.05
N PRO A 131 -31.69 -2.49 22.82
CA PRO A 131 -32.98 -2.99 22.35
C PRO A 131 -33.92 -1.80 22.07
N PRO A 132 -34.75 -1.88 21.01
CA PRO A 132 -35.82 -0.92 20.81
C PRO A 132 -36.80 -1.04 21.97
N LEU A 133 -37.32 0.08 22.47
CA LEU A 133 -38.34 0.11 23.49
C LEU A 133 -39.39 1.13 23.08
N ILE A 134 -40.56 0.62 22.70
CA ILE A 134 -41.69 1.41 22.20
C ILE A 134 -42.83 1.22 23.19
N ILE A 135 -43.39 2.34 23.68
CA ILE A 135 -44.55 2.34 24.56
C ILE A 135 -45.76 2.81 23.73
N ASP A 136 -46.71 1.91 23.53
CA ASP A 136 -47.96 2.17 22.80
C ASP A 136 -48.99 2.85 23.72
N GLN A 137 -49.05 2.40 24.98
CA GLN A 137 -49.93 2.95 26.02
C GLN A 137 -49.23 2.92 27.39
N PRO A 138 -49.48 3.92 28.25
CA PRO A 138 -50.22 5.16 27.99
C PRO A 138 -49.42 6.15 27.11
N GLN A 139 -50.12 7.06 26.43
CA GLN A 139 -49.46 8.20 25.78
C GLN A 139 -49.01 9.22 26.84
N GLU A 140 -47.99 10.01 26.50
CA GLU A 140 -47.38 10.98 27.42
C GLU A 140 -48.36 12.08 27.83
N ALA A 141 -48.35 12.45 29.12
CA ALA A 141 -49.17 13.54 29.67
C ALA A 141 -50.70 13.35 29.55
N GLN A 142 -51.18 12.10 29.63
CA GLN A 142 -52.60 11.79 29.68
C GLN A 142 -53.09 11.69 31.13
N GLU A 143 -54.31 12.16 31.40
CA GLU A 143 -55.03 11.84 32.62
C GLU A 143 -55.47 10.38 32.57
N LEU A 144 -55.06 9.59 33.56
CA LEU A 144 -55.24 8.14 33.56
C LEU A 144 -56.06 7.72 34.78
N ALA A 145 -57.03 6.84 34.56
CA ALA A 145 -57.72 6.16 35.65
C ALA A 145 -56.86 4.97 36.12
N SER A 146 -56.77 4.77 37.44
CA SER A 146 -56.18 3.57 38.01
C SER A 146 -57.17 2.40 37.89
N PRO A 147 -56.78 1.22 37.39
CA PRO A 147 -55.40 0.84 37.07
C PRO A 147 -55.00 1.15 35.62
N VAL A 148 -53.73 1.53 35.41
CA VAL A 148 -53.21 1.94 34.11
C VAL A 148 -52.79 0.72 33.30
N LEU A 149 -53.39 0.57 32.11
CA LEU A 149 -52.98 -0.42 31.13
C LEU A 149 -51.74 0.07 30.39
N ILE A 150 -50.67 -0.71 30.48
CA ILE A 150 -49.40 -0.43 29.84
C ILE A 150 -49.18 -1.45 28.74
N LYS A 151 -48.96 -0.95 27.54
CA LYS A 151 -48.67 -1.76 26.36
C LYS A 151 -47.47 -1.21 25.62
N GLY A 152 -46.68 -2.11 25.07
CA GLY A 152 -45.56 -1.72 24.24
C GLY A 152 -44.88 -2.93 23.61
N LYS A 153 -43.73 -2.65 23.01
CA LYS A 153 -42.92 -3.63 22.32
C LYS A 153 -41.43 -3.38 22.55
N THR A 154 -40.70 -4.45 22.74
CA THR A 154 -39.23 -4.47 22.81
C THR A 154 -38.68 -5.67 22.05
N ASP A 155 -37.37 -5.90 22.11
CA ASP A 155 -36.76 -7.13 21.61
C ASP A 155 -37.24 -8.34 22.41
N ARG A 156 -37.58 -9.44 21.73
CA ARG A 156 -38.05 -10.70 22.33
C ARG A 156 -37.10 -11.32 23.38
N ASP A 157 -35.81 -11.03 23.26
CA ASP A 157 -34.75 -11.54 24.14
C ASP A 157 -34.31 -10.51 25.18
N ALA A 158 -35.05 -9.42 25.36
CA ALA A 158 -34.78 -8.41 26.36
C ALA A 158 -35.48 -8.72 27.69
N THR A 159 -34.83 -8.38 28.80
CA THR A 159 -35.48 -8.30 30.11
C THR A 159 -36.08 -6.90 30.25
N LEU A 160 -37.39 -6.80 30.42
CA LEU A 160 -38.09 -5.54 30.68
C LEU A 160 -38.37 -5.40 32.16
N THR A 161 -38.05 -4.25 32.72
CA THR A 161 -38.48 -3.85 34.07
C THR A 161 -39.30 -2.56 34.02
N LEU A 162 -40.31 -2.49 34.88
CA LEU A 162 -41.12 -1.31 35.17
C LEU A 162 -40.97 -0.98 36.66
N ASN A 163 -40.42 0.19 37.00
CA ASN A 163 -40.18 0.60 38.39
C ASN A 163 -39.48 -0.50 39.22
N ASN A 164 -38.43 -1.09 38.63
CA ASN A 164 -37.62 -2.21 39.16
C ASN A 164 -38.36 -3.57 39.30
N LYS A 165 -39.58 -3.71 38.80
CA LYS A 165 -40.29 -5.00 38.73
C LYS A 165 -40.24 -5.58 37.33
N THR A 166 -39.92 -6.87 37.21
CA THR A 166 -39.85 -7.56 35.90
C THR A 166 -41.24 -7.67 35.27
N VAL A 167 -41.32 -7.33 33.98
CA VAL A 167 -42.53 -7.48 33.15
C VAL A 167 -42.27 -8.60 32.15
N ASN A 168 -43.20 -9.55 32.08
CA ASN A 168 -43.10 -10.67 31.14
C ASN A 168 -43.36 -10.21 29.71
N LEU A 169 -42.55 -10.71 28.76
CA LEU A 169 -42.73 -10.47 27.34
C LEU A 169 -43.44 -11.64 26.67
N GLU A 170 -44.27 -11.33 25.69
CA GLU A 170 -44.82 -12.27 24.72
C GLU A 170 -43.74 -12.72 23.71
N PRO A 171 -43.92 -13.86 23.01
CA PRO A 171 -42.93 -14.36 22.05
C PRO A 171 -42.56 -13.40 20.90
N ASP A 172 -43.44 -12.44 20.59
CA ASP A 172 -43.21 -11.42 19.56
C ASP A 172 -42.52 -10.14 20.11
N GLY A 173 -42.19 -10.13 21.40
CA GLY A 173 -41.58 -9.00 22.12
C GLY A 173 -42.58 -7.96 22.63
N ARG A 174 -43.88 -8.18 22.46
CA ARG A 174 -44.90 -7.33 23.09
C ARG A 174 -45.01 -7.59 24.58
N PHE A 175 -45.54 -6.61 25.29
CA PHE A 175 -45.92 -6.78 26.67
C PHE A 175 -47.21 -6.03 26.97
N THR A 176 -47.98 -6.62 27.87
CA THR A 176 -49.15 -5.99 28.45
C THR A 176 -49.04 -6.16 29.96
N THR A 177 -49.01 -5.05 30.69
CA THR A 177 -49.03 -5.07 32.16
C THR A 177 -49.98 -4.01 32.69
N ILE A 178 -50.44 -4.22 33.91
CA ILE A 178 -51.33 -3.30 34.59
C ILE A 178 -50.55 -2.70 35.76
N TYR A 179 -50.59 -1.38 35.91
CA TYR A 179 -49.97 -0.68 37.03
C TYR A 179 -51.02 0.06 37.84
N SER A 180 -51.14 -0.28 39.12
CA SER A 180 -52.10 0.31 40.04
C SER A 180 -51.36 1.17 41.07
N THR A 181 -51.80 2.41 41.24
CA THR A 181 -51.38 3.30 42.34
C THR A 181 -52.59 4.09 42.85
N GLN A 182 -52.52 4.57 44.10
CA GLN A 182 -53.68 5.04 44.86
C GLN A 182 -54.06 6.52 44.62
N SER A 183 -53.17 7.34 44.03
CA SER A 183 -53.40 8.70 43.49
C SER A 183 -52.07 9.48 43.45
N GLY A 184 -51.95 10.48 42.57
CA GLY A 184 -50.77 11.35 42.47
C GLY A 184 -50.06 11.31 41.12
N THR A 185 -48.88 11.94 41.03
CA THR A 185 -48.04 11.92 39.83
C THR A 185 -47.57 10.50 39.55
N LEU A 186 -47.88 10.00 38.35
CA LEU A 186 -47.46 8.69 37.89
C LEU A 186 -46.14 8.81 37.13
N GLU A 187 -45.09 8.18 37.65
CA GLU A 187 -43.80 8.01 36.97
C GLU A 187 -43.59 6.54 36.63
N LEU A 188 -43.51 6.24 35.33
CA LEU A 188 -43.28 4.91 34.80
C LEU A 188 -41.86 4.84 34.22
N ASN A 189 -40.95 4.21 34.97
CA ASN A 189 -39.57 3.99 34.56
C ASN A 189 -39.44 2.63 33.89
N PHE A 190 -39.27 2.64 32.58
CA PHE A 190 -39.08 1.44 31.76
C PHE A 190 -37.60 1.23 31.47
N THR A 191 -37.10 0.04 31.78
CA THR A 191 -35.73 -0.36 31.41
C THR A 191 -35.78 -1.66 30.63
N ALA A 192 -35.35 -1.63 29.37
CA ALA A 192 -35.17 -2.82 28.54
C ALA A 192 -33.68 -3.17 28.47
N THR A 193 -33.32 -4.37 28.92
CA THR A 193 -31.95 -4.88 28.92
C THR A 193 -31.83 -6.06 27.97
N SER A 194 -31.06 -5.92 26.88
CA SER A 194 -30.79 -7.05 25.97
C SER A 194 -29.96 -8.14 26.65
N ARG A 195 -30.01 -9.37 26.13
CA ARG A 195 -29.15 -10.50 26.57
C ARG A 195 -27.65 -10.18 26.67
N ARG A 196 -27.17 -9.18 25.92
CA ARG A 196 -25.75 -8.75 25.94
C ARG A 196 -25.47 -7.59 26.89
N GLY A 197 -26.41 -7.25 27.77
CA GLY A 197 -26.25 -6.21 28.80
C GLY A 197 -26.38 -4.77 28.27
N LYS A 198 -26.85 -4.56 27.03
CA LYS A 198 -27.17 -3.22 26.53
C LYS A 198 -28.55 -2.80 27.00
N THR A 199 -28.64 -1.63 27.60
CA THR A 199 -29.85 -1.10 28.21
C THR A 199 -30.45 0.05 27.38
N ARG A 200 -31.76 0.16 27.42
CA ARG A 200 -32.53 1.32 26.96
C ARG A 200 -33.48 1.71 28.09
N GLU A 201 -33.43 2.97 28.48
CA GLU A 201 -34.30 3.53 29.52
C GLU A 201 -35.26 4.53 28.88
N LEU A 202 -36.51 4.53 29.36
CA LEU A 202 -37.54 5.46 28.94
C LEU A 202 -38.44 5.76 30.13
N VAL A 203 -38.75 7.04 30.32
CA VAL A 203 -39.63 7.52 31.39
C VAL A 203 -40.92 8.05 30.79
N ARG A 204 -42.07 7.65 31.35
CA ARG A 204 -43.38 8.24 31.04
C ARG A 204 -43.99 8.86 32.28
N HIS A 205 -44.52 10.07 32.10
CA HIS A 205 -45.24 10.79 33.13
C HIS A 205 -46.74 10.79 32.82
N GLY A 206 -47.56 10.62 33.85
CA GLY A 206 -49.01 10.75 33.80
C GLY A 206 -49.54 11.33 35.10
N ILE A 207 -50.79 11.75 35.11
CA ILE A 207 -51.48 12.19 36.32
C ILE A 207 -52.65 11.24 36.54
N ILE A 208 -52.76 10.68 37.74
CA ILE A 208 -53.90 9.83 38.10
C ILE A 208 -54.94 10.69 38.78
N THR A 209 -56.06 10.85 38.10
CA THR A 209 -57.25 11.53 38.62
C THR A 209 -58.02 10.53 39.50
N PRO A 210 -58.49 10.93 40.69
CA PRO A 210 -59.24 10.07 41.61
C PRO A 210 -60.59 9.59 41.07
#